data_AF-A0A433WWN9-F1
#
_entry.id   AF-A0A433WWN9-F1
#
_cell.length_a   1.000
_cell.length_b   1.000
_cell.length_c   1.000
_cell.angle_alpha   90.00
_cell.angle_beta   90.00
_cell.angle_gamma   90.00
#
_symmetry.space_group_name_H-M   'P 1'
#
loop_
_entity.id
_entity.type
_entity.pdbx_description
1 polymer ?
#
loop_
_entity_poly.entity_id
_entity_poly.type
_entity_poly.pdbx_seq_one_letter_code
_entity_poly.pdbx_strand_id
1 'polypeptide(L)'
;MALFRAGSLLSRSSGGAFAALMTLTSCQSPAKPYLTMGKRIADAGFVAHPANTTARYAMMNSLPPGVMTYRPSPAGLVYLYADPIGCGCVYMGSDVAFVYLLNSSPIVKNQHVPIKNVPSVAEMAAENRRDTSGWDWSAWSNLADPGPTQPRYVSGAAW
;
A
#
# COMPACT_ATOMS: atom_id res chain seq x y z
N MET A 1 -0.14 -59.36 -18.70
CA MET A 1 -0.91 -60.62 -18.85
C MET A 1 -2.34 -60.32 -18.38
N ALA A 2 -3.31 -60.73 -19.20
CA ALA A 2 -4.78 -60.68 -19.07
C ALA A 2 -5.36 -60.71 -17.64
N LEU A 3 -6.60 -60.33 -17.30
CA LEU A 3 -7.81 -59.74 -17.90
C LEU A 3 -8.80 -59.71 -16.70
N PHE A 4 -9.74 -58.77 -16.60
CA PHE A 4 -11.16 -59.11 -16.40
C PHE A 4 -12.04 -57.86 -16.59
N ARG A 5 -12.91 -57.94 -17.61
CA ARG A 5 -14.02 -57.03 -17.88
C ARG A 5 -15.16 -57.31 -16.91
N ALA A 6 -15.90 -56.28 -16.51
CA ALA A 6 -17.33 -56.41 -16.29
C ALA A 6 -17.99 -55.11 -16.76
N GLY A 7 -18.88 -55.23 -17.75
CA GLY A 7 -19.70 -54.14 -18.25
C GLY A 7 -21.18 -54.46 -18.07
N SER A 8 -21.98 -53.42 -17.88
CA SER A 8 -23.43 -53.38 -18.10
C SER A 8 -23.78 -51.89 -18.29
N LEU A 9 -23.92 -51.41 -19.52
CA LEU A 9 -25.17 -51.35 -20.32
C LEU A 9 -26.15 -50.25 -19.85
N LEU A 10 -26.15 -49.17 -20.66
CA LEU A 10 -27.25 -48.30 -21.08
C LEU A 10 -28.28 -47.81 -20.05
N SER A 11 -28.38 -46.47 -19.94
CA SER A 11 -29.66 -45.81 -20.21
C SER A 11 -29.43 -44.48 -20.93
N ARG A 12 -30.20 -44.28 -21.99
CA ARG A 12 -30.21 -43.12 -22.89
C ARG A 12 -31.52 -42.40 -22.63
N SER A 13 -31.46 -41.17 -22.12
CA SER A 13 -32.62 -40.27 -22.09
C SER A 13 -32.17 -38.85 -22.34
N SER A 14 -32.56 -38.38 -23.52
CA SER A 14 -32.57 -37.01 -24.01
C SER A 14 -33.35 -36.11 -23.05
N GLY A 15 -32.86 -34.90 -22.79
CA GLY A 15 -33.64 -33.88 -22.07
C GLY A 15 -32.73 -32.80 -21.50
N GLY A 16 -32.73 -31.65 -22.17
CA GLY A 16 -31.82 -30.55 -21.87
C GLY A 16 -31.99 -29.95 -20.48
N ALA A 17 -30.88 -29.54 -19.91
CA ALA A 17 -30.78 -28.38 -19.04
C ALA A 17 -29.32 -27.91 -19.13
N PHE A 18 -29.03 -26.98 -20.04
CA PHE A 18 -27.83 -26.17 -19.94
C PHE A 18 -27.96 -25.37 -18.63
N ALA A 19 -27.43 -25.93 -17.55
CA ALA A 19 -27.29 -25.21 -16.28
C ALA A 19 -26.30 -24.06 -16.54
N ALA A 20 -26.85 -22.87 -16.79
CA ALA A 20 -26.09 -21.63 -16.89
C ALA A 20 -25.48 -21.35 -15.51
N LEU A 21 -24.25 -21.79 -15.29
CA LEU A 21 -23.43 -21.32 -14.18
C LEU A 21 -23.18 -19.83 -14.39
N MET A 22 -23.93 -18.99 -13.68
CA MET A 22 -23.59 -17.58 -13.53
C MET A 22 -22.29 -17.50 -12.72
N THR A 23 -21.17 -17.38 -13.42
CA THR A 23 -19.90 -17.04 -12.80
C THR A 23 -20.00 -15.60 -12.30
N LEU A 24 -20.18 -15.44 -10.98
CA LEU A 24 -20.09 -14.15 -10.33
C LEU A 24 -18.64 -13.65 -10.48
N THR A 25 -18.41 -12.78 -11.45
CA THR A 25 -17.16 -12.03 -11.57
C THR A 25 -17.11 -11.04 -10.42
N SER A 26 -16.32 -11.32 -9.39
CA SER A 26 -16.12 -10.38 -8.29
C SER A 26 -15.38 -9.14 -8.81
N CYS A 27 -16.02 -7.96 -8.81
CA CYS A 27 -15.33 -6.69 -9.04
C CYS A 27 -14.35 -6.44 -7.88
N GLN A 28 -13.08 -6.76 -8.07
CA GLN A 28 -12.03 -6.28 -7.16
C GLN A 28 -11.61 -4.88 -7.60
N SER A 29 -11.83 -3.89 -6.72
CA SER A 29 -11.35 -2.52 -6.97
C SER A 29 -9.83 -2.47 -6.83
N PRO A 30 -9.09 -1.92 -7.82
CA PRO A 30 -7.64 -1.78 -7.75
C PRO A 30 -7.18 -0.84 -6.61
N ALA A 31 -8.08 0.00 -6.08
CA ALA A 31 -7.79 0.88 -4.95
C ALA A 31 -7.77 0.15 -3.59
N LYS A 32 -8.34 -1.06 -3.48
CA LYS A 32 -8.45 -1.80 -2.21
C LYS A 32 -7.13 -1.96 -1.43
N PRO A 33 -5.99 -2.37 -2.05
CA PRO A 33 -4.72 -2.45 -1.34
C PRO A 33 -4.23 -1.08 -0.83
N TYR A 34 -4.41 -0.02 -1.61
CA TYR A 34 -4.03 1.34 -1.22
C TYR A 34 -4.85 1.85 -0.03
N LEU A 35 -6.17 1.68 -0.06
CA LEU A 35 -7.04 2.09 1.04
C LEU A 35 -6.73 1.32 2.33
N THR A 36 -6.42 0.03 2.22
CA THR A 36 -6.04 -0.80 3.37
C THR A 36 -4.73 -0.34 3.99
N MET A 37 -3.73 -0.06 3.14
CA MET A 37 -2.44 0.45 3.60
C MET A 37 -2.55 1.87 4.15
N GLY A 38 -3.27 2.75 3.47
CA GLY A 38 -3.56 4.12 3.90
C GLY A 38 -4.19 4.17 5.28
N LYS A 39 -5.18 3.32 5.55
CA LYS A 39 -5.74 3.17 6.91
C LYS A 39 -4.68 2.77 7.92
N ARG A 40 -3.86 1.76 7.59
CA ARG A 40 -2.83 1.24 8.50
C ARG A 40 -1.77 2.28 8.86
N ILE A 41 -1.30 3.05 7.89
CA ILE A 41 -0.28 4.09 8.13
C ILE A 41 -0.89 5.32 8.81
N ALA A 42 -2.14 5.68 8.52
CA ALA A 42 -2.86 6.72 9.25
C ALA A 42 -3.03 6.37 10.74
N ASP A 43 -3.38 5.12 11.03
CA ASP A 43 -3.48 4.59 12.40
C ASP A 43 -2.11 4.64 13.12
N ALA A 44 -1.00 4.50 12.39
CA ALA A 44 0.36 4.64 12.92
C ALA A 44 0.81 6.10 13.14
N GLY A 45 0.05 7.07 12.63
CA GLY A 45 0.30 8.51 12.80
C GLY A 45 0.72 9.24 11.52
N PHE A 46 0.84 8.57 10.37
CA PHE A 46 1.11 9.24 9.09
C PHE A 46 -0.06 10.15 8.71
N VAL A 47 0.23 11.30 8.10
CA VAL A 47 -0.84 12.20 7.62
C VAL A 47 -0.85 12.28 6.10
N ALA A 48 -2.05 12.20 5.53
CA ALA A 48 -2.29 12.26 4.09
C ALA A 48 -2.29 13.71 3.59
N HIS A 49 -1.33 14.05 2.74
CA HIS A 49 -1.29 15.35 2.06
C HIS A 49 -1.80 15.22 0.63
N PRO A 50 -2.94 15.85 0.27
CA PRO A 50 -3.52 15.71 -1.06
C PRO A 50 -2.62 16.37 -2.11
N ALA A 51 -2.43 15.69 -3.24
CA ALA A 51 -1.69 16.20 -4.39
C ALA A 51 -2.59 17.09 -5.27
N ASN A 52 -3.15 18.14 -4.66
CA ASN A 52 -4.19 19.00 -5.26
C ASN A 52 -3.65 20.09 -6.21
N THR A 53 -2.35 20.13 -6.48
CA THR A 53 -1.73 21.01 -7.48
C THR A 53 -0.97 20.18 -8.49
N THR A 54 -0.80 20.70 -9.71
CA THR A 54 -0.05 20.02 -10.78
C THR A 54 1.36 19.65 -10.34
N ALA A 55 2.04 20.55 -9.60
CA ALA A 55 3.37 20.30 -9.07
C ALA A 55 3.39 19.15 -8.04
N ARG A 56 2.44 19.13 -7.09
CA ARG A 56 2.34 18.04 -6.10
C ARG A 56 1.98 16.71 -6.75
N TYR A 57 1.12 16.72 -7.76
CA TYR A 57 0.74 15.52 -8.49
C TYR A 57 1.89 14.96 -9.32
N ALA A 58 2.63 15.82 -10.04
CA ALA A 58 3.83 15.43 -10.76
C ALA A 58 4.87 14.81 -9.83
N MET A 59 5.08 15.43 -8.66
CA MET A 59 6.02 14.93 -7.69
C MET A 59 5.56 13.62 -7.03
N MET A 60 4.29 13.48 -6.68
CA MET A 60 3.73 12.21 -6.20
C MET A 60 3.97 11.07 -7.20
N ASN A 61 3.82 11.32 -8.50
CA ASN A 61 4.06 10.31 -9.54
C ASN A 61 5.54 9.99 -9.76
N SER A 62 6.46 10.82 -9.26
CA SER A 62 7.90 10.52 -9.24
C SER A 62 8.32 9.66 -8.04
N LEU A 63 7.43 9.50 -7.05
CA LEU A 63 7.66 8.62 -5.91
C LEU A 63 7.28 7.17 -6.28
N PRO A 64 7.92 6.15 -5.66
CA PRO A 64 7.51 4.76 -5.83
C PRO A 64 6.03 4.56 -5.45
N PRO A 65 5.14 4.19 -6.39
CA PRO A 65 3.72 4.11 -6.12
C PRO A 65 3.41 2.90 -5.22
N GLY A 66 2.74 3.15 -4.10
CA GLY A 66 2.31 2.10 -3.18
C GLY A 66 3.45 1.40 -2.43
N VAL A 67 4.66 1.98 -2.42
CA VAL A 67 5.83 1.50 -1.68
C VAL A 67 6.36 2.62 -0.80
N MET A 68 6.74 2.28 0.44
CA MET A 68 7.32 3.26 1.36
C MET A 68 8.74 3.62 0.95
N THR A 69 9.03 4.91 0.99
CA THR A 69 10.39 5.45 0.90
C THR A 69 10.59 6.49 2.01
N TYR A 70 11.71 7.17 2.04
CA TYR A 70 11.92 8.32 2.92
C TYR A 70 12.61 9.46 2.19
N ARG A 71 12.61 10.65 2.78
CA ARG A 71 13.53 11.73 2.43
C ARG A 71 14.25 12.25 3.67
N PRO A 72 15.52 12.68 3.56
CA PRO A 72 16.13 13.48 4.59
C PRO A 72 15.46 14.86 4.70
N SER A 73 15.28 15.35 5.93
CA SER A 73 14.92 16.73 6.24
C SER A 73 15.82 17.26 7.37
N PRO A 74 15.87 18.58 7.61
CA PRO A 74 16.60 19.13 8.75
C PRO A 74 16.15 18.59 10.12
N ALA A 75 14.89 18.13 10.23
CA ALA A 75 14.30 17.60 11.46
C ALA A 75 14.48 16.08 11.63
N GLY A 76 15.01 15.38 10.62
CA GLY A 76 15.12 13.92 10.61
C GLY A 76 14.58 13.30 9.32
N LEU A 77 14.33 11.99 9.33
CA LEU A 77 13.77 11.29 8.17
C LEU A 77 12.26 11.54 8.12
N VAL A 78 11.77 11.85 6.92
CA VAL A 78 10.34 11.91 6.62
C VAL A 78 10.01 10.69 5.78
N TYR A 79 9.22 9.78 6.33
CA TYR A 79 8.76 8.58 5.64
C TYR A 79 7.57 8.91 4.77
N LEU A 80 7.60 8.39 3.54
CA LEU A 80 6.72 8.77 2.45
C LEU A 80 6.04 7.53 1.90
N TYR A 81 4.74 7.63 1.65
CA TYR A 81 3.98 6.63 0.92
C TYR A 81 3.05 7.31 -0.07
N ALA A 82 3.29 7.11 -1.36
CA ALA A 82 2.48 7.68 -2.42
C ALA A 82 1.30 6.78 -2.76
N ASP A 83 0.10 7.34 -2.72
CA ASP A 83 -1.14 6.67 -3.11
C ASP A 83 -1.81 7.43 -4.28
N PRO A 84 -1.43 7.12 -5.54
CA PRO A 84 -2.00 7.76 -6.72
C PRO A 84 -3.39 7.23 -7.10
N ILE A 85 -3.83 6.08 -6.55
CA ILE A 85 -5.07 5.40 -6.97
C ILE A 85 -6.19 5.56 -5.95
N GLY A 86 -5.89 5.46 -4.66
CA GLY A 86 -6.86 5.55 -3.56
C GLY A 86 -7.27 6.99 -3.28
N CYS A 87 -6.37 7.79 -2.70
CA CYS A 87 -6.63 9.19 -2.34
C CYS A 87 -6.04 10.24 -3.30
N GLY A 88 -5.07 9.89 -4.15
CA GLY A 88 -4.28 10.88 -4.88
C GLY A 88 -3.45 11.76 -3.93
N CYS A 89 -2.80 11.14 -2.94
CA CYS A 89 -2.13 11.82 -1.85
C CYS A 89 -0.79 11.16 -1.49
N VAL A 90 0.06 11.91 -0.78
CA VAL A 90 1.30 11.40 -0.19
C VAL A 90 1.16 11.40 1.31
N TYR A 91 1.31 10.24 1.94
CA TYR A 91 1.35 10.10 3.38
C TYR A 91 2.75 10.44 3.88
N MET A 92 2.83 11.30 4.89
CA MET A 92 4.08 11.75 5.50
C MET A 92 4.10 11.41 6.99
N GLY A 93 5.18 10.77 7.44
CA GLY A 93 5.34 10.30 8.82
C GLY A 93 6.75 10.52 9.36
N SER A 94 6.83 10.79 10.66
CA SER A 94 8.09 10.88 11.41
C SER A 94 8.69 9.49 11.71
N ASP A 95 9.92 9.46 12.22
CA ASP A 95 10.56 8.25 12.77
C ASP A 95 9.66 7.54 13.80
N VAL A 96 8.96 8.30 14.65
CA VAL A 96 8.05 7.76 15.66
C VAL A 96 6.87 7.04 15.01
N ALA A 97 6.23 7.66 14.00
CA ALA A 97 5.14 7.04 13.25
C ALA A 97 5.60 5.78 12.50
N PHE A 98 6.81 5.80 11.93
CA PHE A 98 7.40 4.64 11.27
C PHE A 98 7.64 3.47 12.22
N VAL A 99 8.21 3.72 13.41
CA VAL A 99 8.39 2.68 14.43
C VAL A 99 7.03 2.09 14.86
N TYR A 100 6.01 2.93 15.01
CA TYR A 100 4.65 2.46 15.33
C TYR A 100 4.04 1.62 14.21
N LEU A 101 4.27 1.99 12.95
CA LEU A 101 3.88 1.18 11.81
C LEU A 101 4.52 -0.20 11.87
N LEU A 102 5.84 -0.29 12.07
CA LEU A 102 6.54 -1.59 12.17
C LEU A 102 5.99 -2.43 13.33
N ASN A 103 5.79 -1.80 14.49
CA ASN A 103 5.26 -2.45 15.69
C ASN A 103 3.80 -2.92 15.56
N SER A 104 3.04 -2.39 14.60
CA SER A 104 1.66 -2.82 14.30
C SER A 104 1.58 -4.18 13.61
N SER A 105 2.71 -4.74 13.17
CA SER A 105 2.73 -6.02 12.46
C SER A 105 2.51 -7.19 13.43
N PRO A 106 1.86 -8.27 12.98
CA PRO A 106 1.68 -9.43 13.84
C PRO A 106 3.03 -10.04 14.21
N ILE A 107 3.13 -10.52 15.46
CA ILE A 107 4.29 -11.26 15.94
C ILE A 107 4.08 -12.74 15.60
N VAL A 108 5.00 -13.33 14.85
CA VAL A 108 5.08 -14.77 14.59
C VAL A 108 6.44 -15.26 15.07
N LYS A 109 6.48 -16.27 15.95
CA LYS A 109 7.73 -16.80 16.53
C LYS A 109 8.61 -15.70 17.17
N ASN A 110 8.02 -14.81 17.95
CA ASN A 110 8.70 -13.68 18.60
C ASN A 110 9.33 -12.64 17.63
N GLN A 111 8.91 -12.60 16.37
CA GLN A 111 9.37 -11.63 15.38
C GLN A 111 8.19 -10.96 14.66
N HIS A 112 8.28 -9.65 14.42
CA HIS A 112 7.32 -8.94 13.55
C HIS A 112 7.40 -9.46 12.11
N VAL A 113 6.26 -9.82 11.54
CA VAL A 113 6.16 -10.15 10.11
C VAL A 113 6.40 -8.88 9.28
N PRO A 114 7.27 -8.90 8.25
CA PRO A 114 7.48 -7.75 7.39
C PRO A 114 6.18 -7.25 6.78
N ILE A 115 5.99 -5.93 6.80
CA ILE A 115 4.85 -5.30 6.13
C ILE A 115 5.18 -5.27 4.64
N LYS A 116 4.30 -5.86 3.84
CA LYS A 116 4.40 -5.76 2.38
C LYS A 116 4.50 -4.27 1.97
N ASN A 117 5.43 -3.97 1.08
CA ASN A 117 5.71 -2.62 0.57
C ASN A 117 6.29 -1.63 1.59
N VAL A 118 6.80 -2.11 2.73
CA VAL A 118 7.61 -1.32 3.67
C VAL A 118 9.02 -1.91 3.71
N PRO A 119 9.91 -1.48 2.82
CA PRO A 119 11.33 -1.87 2.85
C PRO A 119 12.02 -1.39 4.13
N SER A 120 13.14 -2.02 4.47
CA SER A 120 14.02 -1.56 5.54
C SER A 120 14.63 -0.19 5.21
N VAL A 121 15.08 0.54 6.23
CA VAL A 121 15.73 1.86 6.03
C VAL A 121 16.97 1.75 5.13
N ALA A 122 17.73 0.65 5.22
CA ALA A 122 18.89 0.42 4.37
C ALA A 122 18.50 0.22 2.89
N GLU A 123 17.41 -0.50 2.62
CA GLU A 123 16.88 -0.69 1.26
C GLU A 123 16.34 0.63 0.69
N MET A 124 15.57 1.39 1.48
CA MET A 124 15.12 2.73 1.08
C MET A 124 16.30 3.66 0.79
N ALA A 125 17.37 3.59 1.60
CA ALA A 125 18.57 4.40 1.40
C ALA A 125 19.29 4.04 0.10
N ALA A 126 19.30 2.76 -0.27
CA ALA A 126 19.89 2.31 -1.53
C ALA A 126 19.11 2.84 -2.74
N GLU A 127 17.78 2.83 -2.65
CA GLU A 127 16.91 3.37 -3.70
C GLU A 127 17.05 4.89 -3.82
N ASN A 128 17.00 5.59 -2.68
CA ASN A 128 17.12 7.05 -2.64
C ASN A 128 18.44 7.58 -3.21
N ARG A 129 19.53 6.80 -3.15
CA ARG A 129 20.81 7.19 -3.75
C ARG A 129 20.80 7.17 -5.27
N ARG A 130 19.86 6.46 -5.90
CA ARG A 130 19.84 6.26 -7.35
C ARG A 130 19.10 7.38 -8.09
N ASP A 131 17.98 7.87 -7.57
CA ASP A 131 17.03 8.62 -8.43
C ASP A 131 16.15 9.68 -7.73
N THR A 132 16.61 10.34 -6.67
CA THR A 132 15.80 11.36 -5.96
C THR A 132 16.08 12.80 -6.39
N SER A 133 16.93 13.00 -7.40
CA SER A 133 17.28 14.35 -7.89
C SER A 133 16.08 15.08 -8.51
N GLY A 134 15.06 14.35 -8.96
CA GLY A 134 13.82 14.90 -9.49
C GLY A 134 12.76 15.26 -8.44
N TRP A 135 12.99 14.96 -7.16
CA TRP A 135 12.01 15.24 -6.11
C TRP A 135 12.07 16.71 -5.68
N ASP A 136 11.23 17.54 -6.32
CA ASP A 136 11.08 18.95 -5.96
C ASP A 136 10.13 19.12 -4.75
N TRP A 137 10.73 19.14 -3.56
CA TRP A 137 10.00 19.31 -2.29
C TRP A 137 9.44 20.72 -2.09
N SER A 138 9.82 21.71 -2.92
CA SER A 138 9.26 23.06 -2.82
C SER A 138 7.77 23.12 -3.18
N ALA A 139 7.26 22.10 -3.88
CA ALA A 139 5.83 21.93 -4.17
C ALA A 139 4.98 21.66 -2.91
N TRP A 140 5.59 21.22 -1.81
CA TRP A 140 4.94 20.97 -0.53
C TRP A 140 5.31 22.08 0.46
N SER A 141 4.37 22.50 1.29
CA SER A 141 4.67 23.48 2.34
C SER A 141 5.56 22.87 3.42
N ASN A 142 6.37 23.65 4.12
CA ASN A 142 7.11 23.19 5.30
C ASN A 142 6.21 22.58 6.39
N LEU A 143 4.91 22.94 6.41
CA LEU A 143 3.90 22.35 7.29
C LEU A 143 3.51 20.91 6.90
N ALA A 144 3.95 20.42 5.74
CA ALA A 144 3.74 19.05 5.33
C ALA A 144 4.71 18.08 6.02
N ASP A 145 5.84 18.60 6.52
CA ASP A 145 6.76 17.77 7.28
C ASP A 145 6.19 17.46 8.66
N PRO A 146 6.34 16.22 9.12
CA PRO A 146 5.86 15.82 10.43
C PRO A 146 6.62 16.59 11.50
N GLY A 147 5.87 17.20 12.42
CA GLY A 147 6.46 17.85 13.60
C GLY A 147 7.11 16.85 14.55
N PRO A 148 7.96 17.32 15.49
CA PRO A 148 8.67 16.46 16.45
C PRO A 148 7.74 15.64 17.36
N THR A 149 6.47 16.02 17.50
CA THR A 149 5.46 15.33 18.30
C THR A 149 4.21 15.00 17.48
N GLN A 150 4.37 14.25 16.39
CA GLN A 150 3.25 13.82 15.56
C GLN A 150 2.28 12.93 16.36
N PRO A 151 0.99 13.32 16.49
CA PRO A 151 0.02 12.53 17.25
C PRO A 151 -0.26 11.18 16.57
N ARG A 152 -0.56 10.16 17.38
CA ARG A 152 -1.13 8.90 16.87
C ARG A 152 -2.59 9.14 16.47
N TYR A 153 -3.05 8.46 15.42
CA TYR A 153 -4.44 8.50 14.91
C TYR A 153 -4.86 9.83 14.26
N VAL A 154 -4.14 10.26 13.21
CA VAL A 154 -4.50 11.45 12.42
C VAL A 154 -5.24 11.04 11.15
N SER A 155 -6.46 10.55 11.30
CA SER A 155 -7.37 10.39 10.17
C SER A 155 -8.15 11.71 9.98
N GLY A 156 -7.71 12.55 9.04
CA GLY A 156 -8.49 13.72 8.60
C GLY A 156 -8.23 15.02 9.35
N ALA A 157 -6.99 15.34 9.71
CA ALA A 157 -6.67 16.74 9.99
C ALA A 157 -6.96 17.56 8.72
N ALA A 158 -7.97 18.43 8.80
CA ALA A 158 -8.22 19.44 7.80
C ALA A 158 -6.99 20.34 7.72
N TRP A 159 -6.46 20.48 6.51
CA TRP A 159 -5.47 21.49 6.13
C TRP A 159 -6.20 22.69 5.54
#